data_AF-A0A3M1NTI0-F1
#
_entry.id   AF-A0A3M1NTI0-F1
#
_cell.length_a   1.000
_cell.length_b   1.000
_cell.length_c   1.000
_cell.angle_alpha   90.00
_cell.angle_beta   90.00
_cell.angle_gamma   90.00
#
_symmetry.space_group_name_H-M   'P 1'
#
loop_
_entity.id
_entity.type
_entity.pdbx_description
1 polymer ?
#
loop_
_entity_poly.entity_id
_entity_poly.type
_entity_poly.pdbx_seq_one_letter_code
_entity_poly.pdbx_strand_id
1 'polypeptide(L)'
;MLSLKTFRSGLPILIIGLFTGILSAQHNSNLVSAVSGSRVRPTPVHSQPLALQDALSVFEQEFGVGFLYYSGVGREVKVKNLPALTGQDLQSMLARVLAPLNLVALKVGEGSYVVARASEQNAVAAAFGVPQPQEGGTLTGRVTEAETGDPLAFSQVVIVGSTYGDVADAEGRYEIKNVPPGTYEVEASFIGYRKEKATVSVGAGATVTQDFALVTDVLGLETVVTTATRVGRTQKEATTSMAVISAKRIERMQPQSVAEVLRTVPGIYAEEGGGEVAVNSFVRGLPAPGQFRYQTLQENGIPVRSLPGGFISAEDVFFRQDLNIRTLEVAKGGASTLFGINAPGGIINYLDKTGGSVMQSTLRFTAGEKDYYRTDFNTNGPLGDRYYFNIGGFYRFD
;
A
#
# COMPACT_ATOMS: atom_id res chain seq x y z
N MET A 1 -43.77 28.48 -36.31
CA MET A 1 -44.08 29.92 -36.44
C MET A 1 -44.44 30.45 -35.05
N LEU A 2 -44.15 31.73 -34.77
CA LEU A 2 -44.30 32.51 -33.52
C LEU A 2 -45.25 31.93 -32.43
N SER A 3 -44.94 31.84 -31.12
CA SER A 3 -44.21 32.71 -30.16
C SER A 3 -44.86 34.07 -29.88
N LEU A 4 -45.26 34.35 -28.60
CA LEU A 4 -45.03 35.63 -27.88
C LEU A 4 -45.75 35.73 -26.50
N LYS A 5 -45.01 36.19 -25.46
CA LYS A 5 -45.42 37.12 -24.35
C LYS A 5 -46.56 36.69 -23.38
N THR A 6 -46.76 37.27 -22.18
CA THR A 6 -46.09 38.34 -21.37
C THR A 6 -46.33 37.99 -19.88
N PHE A 7 -45.41 38.05 -18.90
CA PHE A 7 -44.53 39.13 -18.38
C PHE A 7 -45.20 40.11 -17.38
N ARG A 8 -44.91 39.93 -16.08
CA ARG A 8 -44.95 40.91 -14.94
C ARG A 8 -44.31 40.21 -13.71
N SER A 9 -43.66 40.84 -12.73
CA SER A 9 -42.87 42.09 -12.70
C SER A 9 -42.28 42.25 -11.27
N GLY A 10 -40.96 42.38 -11.10
CA GLY A 10 -40.36 42.58 -9.76
C GLY A 10 -38.84 42.40 -9.73
N LEU A 11 -38.11 43.50 -9.91
CA LEU A 11 -36.67 43.65 -9.62
C LEU A 11 -36.55 44.78 -8.56
N PRO A 12 -35.40 45.01 -7.85
CA PRO A 12 -34.12 45.27 -8.50
C PRO A 12 -32.82 44.77 -7.82
N ILE A 13 -31.80 44.49 -8.65
CA ILE A 13 -30.36 44.87 -8.46
C ILE A 13 -29.57 44.17 -7.32
N LEU A 14 -28.29 43.80 -7.45
CA LEU A 14 -27.32 43.57 -8.56
C LEU A 14 -26.06 42.99 -7.84
N ILE A 15 -25.32 41.97 -8.30
CA ILE A 15 -24.23 41.91 -9.32
C ILE A 15 -23.84 40.41 -9.31
N ILE A 16 -24.11 39.57 -10.34
CA ILE A 16 -23.35 39.36 -11.60
C ILE A 16 -21.85 39.08 -11.34
N GLY A 17 -21.19 38.04 -11.82
CA GLY A 17 -21.50 36.90 -12.70
C GLY A 17 -20.23 36.04 -12.80
N LEU A 18 -20.27 34.71 -12.95
CA LEU A 18 -20.56 33.98 -14.20
C LEU A 18 -19.60 34.37 -15.37
N PHE A 19 -18.94 33.46 -16.09
CA PHE A 19 -19.12 31.99 -16.15
C PHE A 19 -17.92 31.24 -16.80
N THR A 20 -18.03 29.90 -16.88
CA THR A 20 -17.42 28.89 -17.80
C THR A 20 -16.43 29.32 -18.90
N GLY A 21 -15.42 28.52 -19.31
CA GLY A 21 -15.02 27.15 -18.90
C GLY A 21 -14.58 26.27 -20.10
N ILE A 22 -13.69 25.29 -19.87
CA ILE A 22 -13.36 24.09 -20.70
C ILE A 22 -13.07 24.36 -22.21
N LEU A 23 -11.84 24.29 -22.72
CA LEU A 23 -11.16 23.04 -23.14
C LEU A 23 -9.69 23.32 -23.60
N SER A 24 -8.82 22.29 -23.57
CA SER A 24 -7.52 22.12 -24.27
C SER A 24 -6.49 23.28 -24.30
N ALA A 25 -5.32 23.03 -23.69
CA ALA A 25 -4.13 23.87 -23.85
C ALA A 25 -3.17 23.35 -24.93
N GLN A 26 -2.63 24.23 -25.76
CA GLN A 26 -1.39 24.01 -26.52
C GLN A 26 -0.50 25.27 -26.54
N HIS A 27 0.80 25.02 -26.70
CA HIS A 27 1.99 25.88 -26.61
C HIS A 27 1.91 27.42 -26.81
N ASN A 28 2.56 28.09 -25.85
CA ASN A 28 3.67 29.05 -25.98
C ASN A 28 3.50 30.56 -26.30
N SER A 29 4.25 31.30 -25.48
CA SER A 29 5.10 32.48 -25.77
C SER A 29 4.49 33.88 -25.94
N ASN A 30 4.70 34.67 -24.87
CA ASN A 30 5.27 36.03 -24.86
C ASN A 30 4.61 37.15 -25.70
N LEU A 31 4.19 38.25 -25.05
CA LEU A 31 4.95 39.50 -25.06
C LEU A 31 4.45 40.56 -24.05
N VAL A 32 5.38 41.45 -23.68
CA VAL A 32 5.43 42.37 -22.53
C VAL A 32 4.60 43.67 -22.65
N SER A 33 3.92 44.05 -21.55
CA SER A 33 3.90 45.41 -20.97
C SER A 33 3.50 45.31 -19.47
N ALA A 34 4.10 45.96 -18.45
CA ALA A 34 4.73 47.28 -18.26
C ALA A 34 3.67 48.42 -18.17
N VAL A 35 3.57 49.28 -17.15
CA VAL A 35 4.35 49.66 -15.93
C VAL A 35 3.31 50.17 -14.88
N SER A 36 3.37 50.11 -13.53
CA SER A 36 4.37 49.91 -12.45
C SER A 36 3.66 49.32 -11.19
N GLY A 37 4.28 49.04 -10.02
CA GLY A 37 5.70 49.04 -9.66
C GLY A 37 5.98 49.10 -8.14
N SER A 38 6.80 48.17 -7.63
CA SER A 38 7.48 48.26 -6.33
C SER A 38 8.99 48.16 -6.56
N ARG A 39 9.79 48.92 -5.79
CA ARG A 39 11.24 49.08 -6.06
C ARG A 39 12.06 47.91 -5.52
N VAL A 40 12.10 46.80 -6.27
CA VAL A 40 13.23 45.86 -6.16
C VAL A 40 14.49 46.62 -6.55
N ARG A 41 15.41 46.84 -5.59
CA ARG A 41 16.76 47.27 -5.90
C ARG A 41 17.50 46.06 -6.47
N PRO A 42 18.09 46.12 -7.67
CA PRO A 42 19.04 45.08 -8.08
C PRO A 42 20.26 45.17 -7.16
N THR A 43 20.44 44.18 -6.28
CA THR A 43 21.64 44.04 -5.46
C THR A 43 22.84 43.97 -6.41
N PRO A 44 23.90 44.80 -6.25
CA PRO A 44 25.01 44.79 -7.18
C PRO A 44 25.67 43.41 -7.24
N VAL A 45 25.88 42.88 -8.44
CA VAL A 45 26.77 41.73 -8.63
C VAL A 45 28.18 42.20 -8.29
N HIS A 46 28.63 41.88 -7.07
CA HIS A 46 29.93 42.32 -6.57
C HIS A 46 31.03 41.58 -7.32
N SER A 47 31.64 42.28 -8.29
CA SER A 47 32.76 41.80 -9.11
C SER A 47 34.11 41.85 -8.38
N GLN A 48 34.13 42.27 -7.11
CA GLN A 48 35.30 42.27 -6.24
C GLN A 48 35.10 41.27 -5.09
N PRO A 49 36.13 40.51 -4.66
CA PRO A 49 35.98 39.51 -3.60
C PRO A 49 35.60 40.12 -2.24
N LEU A 50 34.34 39.94 -1.86
CA LEU A 50 33.70 40.45 -0.65
C LEU A 50 34.07 39.57 0.56
N ALA A 51 34.18 40.11 1.78
CA ALA A 51 34.42 39.25 2.95
C ALA A 51 33.17 38.41 3.26
N LEU A 52 33.37 37.22 3.85
CA LEU A 52 32.25 36.32 4.17
C LEU A 52 31.22 36.97 5.10
N GLN A 53 31.68 37.80 6.04
CA GLN A 53 30.82 38.52 6.99
C GLN A 53 29.92 39.53 6.26
N ASP A 54 30.51 40.38 5.40
CA ASP A 54 29.75 41.35 4.59
C ASP A 54 28.75 40.62 3.66
N ALA A 55 29.18 39.52 3.04
CA ALA A 55 28.35 38.71 2.15
C ALA A 55 27.15 38.08 2.87
N LEU A 56 27.33 37.62 4.11
CA LEU A 56 26.24 37.06 4.93
C LEU A 56 25.34 38.16 5.50
N SER A 57 25.84 39.37 5.77
CA SER A 57 25.03 40.50 6.26
C SER A 57 23.89 40.89 5.30
N VAL A 58 24.03 40.61 3.99
CA VAL A 58 22.96 40.78 3.00
C VAL A 58 21.81 39.80 3.26
N PHE A 59 22.12 38.55 3.66
CA PHE A 59 21.10 37.58 4.05
C PHE A 59 20.45 37.93 5.40
N GLU A 60 21.21 38.48 6.34
CA GLU A 60 20.66 38.96 7.62
C GLU A 60 19.61 40.05 7.40
N GLN A 61 19.90 41.01 6.51
CA GLN A 61 18.98 42.11 6.18
C GLN A 61 17.77 41.67 5.35
N GLU A 62 17.94 40.77 4.37
CA GLU A 62 16.86 40.34 3.47
C GLU A 62 15.91 39.32 4.14
N PHE A 63 16.43 38.43 4.99
CA PHE A 63 15.67 37.32 5.59
C PHE A 63 15.40 37.46 7.10
N GLY A 64 15.93 38.49 7.77
CA GLY A 64 15.72 38.71 9.21
C GLY A 64 16.39 37.67 10.10
N VAL A 65 17.55 37.16 9.67
CA VAL A 65 18.32 36.10 10.36
C VAL A 65 19.64 36.64 10.92
N GLY A 66 20.32 35.86 11.76
CA GLY A 66 21.65 36.20 12.27
C GLY A 66 22.64 35.02 12.20
N PHE A 67 23.89 35.30 11.84
CA PHE A 67 24.96 34.31 11.73
C PHE A 67 25.98 34.38 12.87
N LEU A 68 26.18 33.24 13.54
CA LEU A 68 27.28 32.99 14.46
C LEU A 68 28.39 32.22 13.72
N TYR A 69 29.65 32.41 14.13
CA TYR A 69 30.81 31.86 13.45
C TYR A 69 31.57 30.90 14.37
N TYR A 70 31.52 29.59 14.08
CA TYR A 70 32.27 28.59 14.83
C TYR A 70 33.77 28.69 14.54
N SER A 71 34.61 28.31 15.51
CA SER A 71 36.10 28.26 15.42
C SER A 71 36.81 29.49 14.80
N GLY A 72 36.15 30.66 14.72
CA GLY A 72 36.67 31.86 14.07
C GLY A 72 36.61 31.86 12.54
N VAL A 73 35.88 30.91 11.94
CA VAL A 73 35.61 30.81 10.50
C VAL A 73 35.08 32.14 9.96
N GLY A 74 35.60 32.60 8.81
CA GLY A 74 35.11 33.81 8.14
C GLY A 74 35.94 35.09 8.32
N ARG A 75 37.02 35.08 9.13
CA ARG A 75 37.93 36.24 9.26
C ARG A 75 38.80 36.51 8.02
N GLU A 76 39.12 35.48 7.24
CA GLU A 76 39.97 35.59 6.03
C GLU A 76 39.29 35.08 4.75
N VAL A 77 38.05 34.56 4.86
CA VAL A 77 37.32 33.94 3.74
C VAL A 77 36.67 35.03 2.88
N LYS A 78 36.92 34.98 1.56
CA LYS A 78 36.33 35.92 0.58
C LYS A 78 35.41 35.21 -0.42
N VAL A 79 34.19 35.74 -0.55
CA VAL A 79 33.19 35.30 -1.53
C VAL A 79 33.49 36.00 -2.86
N LYS A 80 33.75 35.23 -3.92
CA LYS A 80 34.11 35.79 -5.25
C LYS A 80 32.92 36.30 -6.06
N ASN A 81 31.75 35.69 -5.90
CA ASN A 81 30.49 36.05 -6.56
C ASN A 81 29.35 35.80 -5.57
N LEU A 82 28.50 36.80 -5.32
CA LEU A 82 27.24 36.61 -4.59
C LEU A 82 26.10 36.41 -5.60
N PRO A 83 25.34 35.30 -5.56
CA PRO A 83 24.22 35.10 -6.48
C PRO A 83 23.05 36.03 -6.13
N ALA A 84 22.21 36.35 -7.13
CA ALA A 84 21.01 37.15 -6.91
C ALA A 84 20.02 36.44 -5.97
N LEU A 85 19.45 37.18 -5.02
CA LEU A 85 18.63 36.64 -3.93
C LEU A 85 17.16 36.41 -4.34
N THR A 86 16.92 35.81 -5.51
CA THR A 86 15.59 35.73 -6.13
C THR A 86 14.98 34.34 -6.08
N GLY A 87 13.88 34.18 -5.34
CA GLY A 87 12.88 33.11 -5.56
C GLY A 87 13.28 31.69 -5.13
N GLN A 88 14.20 31.54 -4.17
CA GLN A 88 14.55 30.25 -3.58
C GLN A 88 14.49 30.30 -2.05
N ASP A 89 14.58 29.14 -1.40
CA ASP A 89 14.68 29.07 0.05
C ASP A 89 16.09 29.45 0.55
N LEU A 90 16.13 29.94 1.79
CA LEU A 90 17.36 30.43 2.43
C LEU A 90 18.45 29.34 2.56
N GLN A 91 18.10 28.06 2.79
CA GLN A 91 19.12 27.01 2.94
C GLN A 91 19.77 26.68 1.60
N SER A 92 19.00 26.53 0.52
CA SER A 92 19.53 26.36 -0.84
C SER A 92 20.43 27.52 -1.27
N MET A 93 20.07 28.75 -0.90
CA MET A 93 20.85 29.94 -1.22
C MET A 93 22.15 30.03 -0.41
N LEU A 94 22.11 29.72 0.90
CA LEU A 94 23.31 29.64 1.74
C LEU A 94 24.24 28.51 1.28
N ALA A 95 23.71 27.33 0.95
CA ALA A 95 24.48 26.21 0.44
C ALA A 95 25.27 26.57 -0.83
N ARG A 96 24.67 27.32 -1.77
CA ARG A 96 25.33 27.80 -2.99
C ARG A 96 26.51 28.76 -2.72
N VAL A 97 26.45 29.54 -1.64
CA VAL A 97 27.52 30.48 -1.27
C VAL A 97 28.62 29.80 -0.44
N LEU A 98 28.23 28.87 0.44
CA LEU A 98 29.11 28.28 1.46
C LEU A 98 29.79 26.98 1.01
N ALA A 99 29.13 26.13 0.23
CA ALA A 99 29.72 24.85 -0.21
C ALA A 99 31.01 25.02 -1.05
N PRO A 100 31.13 26.00 -1.98
CA PRO A 100 32.39 26.27 -2.69
C PRO A 100 33.56 26.73 -1.78
N LEU A 101 33.29 27.00 -0.50
CA LEU A 101 34.25 27.44 0.51
C LEU A 101 34.50 26.34 1.57
N ASN A 102 33.95 25.13 1.36
CA ASN A 102 33.90 24.03 2.35
C ASN A 102 33.22 24.43 3.68
N LEU A 103 32.25 25.36 3.63
CA LEU A 103 31.50 25.83 4.78
C LEU A 103 30.04 25.36 4.72
N VAL A 104 29.39 25.29 5.89
CA VAL A 104 27.97 24.97 6.06
C VAL A 104 27.32 25.93 7.06
N ALA A 105 26.02 26.16 6.92
CA ALA A 105 25.21 26.95 7.86
C ALA A 105 24.15 26.06 8.52
N LEU A 106 24.33 25.77 9.81
CA LEU A 106 23.40 24.98 10.62
C LEU A 106 22.36 25.90 11.28
N LYS A 107 21.06 25.62 11.11
CA LYS A 107 20.01 26.35 11.82
C LYS A 107 19.98 25.90 13.29
N VAL A 108 20.15 26.84 14.23
CA VAL A 108 20.22 26.58 15.69
C VAL A 108 19.09 27.24 16.49
N GLY A 109 18.22 28.01 15.83
CA GLY A 109 17.07 28.68 16.45
C GLY A 109 16.13 29.23 15.37
N GLU A 110 15.03 29.89 15.75
CA GLU A 110 14.01 30.32 14.78
C GLU A 110 14.56 31.23 13.66
N GLY A 111 15.49 32.14 13.99
CA GLY A 111 16.22 33.00 13.05
C GLY A 111 17.75 32.89 13.10
N SER A 112 18.31 31.92 13.83
CA SER A 112 19.76 31.85 14.11
C SER A 112 20.45 30.71 13.38
N TYR A 113 21.61 30.99 12.78
CA TYR A 113 22.46 30.02 12.08
C TYR A 113 23.90 30.05 12.59
N VAL A 114 24.56 28.90 12.65
CA VAL A 114 26.00 28.80 12.91
C VAL A 114 26.72 28.40 11.61
N VAL A 115 27.65 29.24 11.18
CA VAL A 115 28.57 28.96 10.07
C VAL A 115 29.80 28.23 10.61
N ALA A 116 30.11 27.08 10.01
CA ALA A 116 31.23 26.21 10.39
C ALA A 116 31.87 25.57 9.15
N ARG A 117 33.03 24.93 9.29
CA ARG A 117 33.57 24.06 8.22
C ARG A 117 32.69 22.82 8.09
N ALA A 118 32.58 22.26 6.89
CA ALA A 118 31.85 21.00 6.68
C ALA A 118 32.38 19.85 7.57
N SER A 119 33.69 19.82 7.85
CA SER A 119 34.32 18.86 8.77
C SER A 119 33.95 19.05 10.25
N GLU A 120 33.42 20.21 10.64
CA GLU A 120 33.03 20.55 12.01
C GLU A 120 31.51 20.42 12.24
N GLN A 121 30.74 20.16 11.17
CA GLN A 121 29.27 20.18 11.15
C GLN A 121 28.64 19.37 12.30
N ASN A 122 29.12 18.16 12.55
CA ASN A 122 28.55 17.26 13.55
C ASN A 122 28.85 17.73 14.98
N ALA A 123 30.04 18.31 15.21
CA ALA A 123 30.43 18.88 16.51
C ALA A 123 29.61 20.13 16.84
N VAL A 124 29.34 20.98 15.84
CA VAL A 124 28.47 22.16 15.99
C VAL A 124 27.02 21.75 16.22
N ALA A 125 26.50 20.79 15.44
CA ALA A 125 25.14 20.29 15.64
C ALA A 125 24.94 19.71 17.06
N ALA A 126 25.91 18.93 17.56
CA ALA A 126 25.89 18.41 18.93
C ALA A 126 25.96 19.54 19.98
N ALA A 127 26.82 20.54 19.80
CA ALA A 127 26.97 21.66 20.74
C ALA A 127 25.72 22.56 20.84
N PHE A 128 24.93 22.65 19.78
CA PHE A 128 23.71 23.47 19.72
C PHE A 128 22.40 22.65 19.74
N GLY A 129 22.47 21.33 19.99
CA GLY A 129 21.29 20.47 20.08
C GLY A 129 20.51 20.32 18.76
N VAL A 130 21.13 20.59 17.62
CA VAL A 130 20.48 20.50 16.30
C VAL A 130 20.26 19.02 15.97
N PRO A 131 19.03 18.58 15.62
CA PRO A 131 18.79 17.21 15.17
C PRO A 131 19.66 16.87 13.95
N GLN A 132 20.64 15.99 14.16
CA GLN A 132 21.41 15.40 13.08
C GLN A 132 20.49 14.42 12.31
N PRO A 133 20.57 14.37 10.97
CA PRO A 133 20.08 13.21 10.23
C PRO A 133 20.88 11.99 10.70
N GLN A 134 20.27 11.14 11.52
CA GLN A 134 20.88 9.85 11.85
C GLN A 134 20.84 8.98 10.60
N GLU A 135 21.99 8.49 10.15
CA GLU A 135 22.05 7.48 9.09
C GLU A 135 21.29 6.24 9.56
N GLY A 136 20.18 5.94 8.90
CA GLY A 136 19.40 4.75 9.20
C GLY A 136 20.22 3.49 8.88
N GLY A 137 20.13 2.49 9.76
CA GLY A 137 20.68 1.17 9.49
C GLY A 137 19.91 0.44 8.39
N THR A 138 20.41 -0.74 8.03
CA THR A 138 19.77 -1.64 7.07
C THR A 138 19.52 -2.98 7.74
N LEU A 139 18.31 -3.51 7.64
CA LEU A 139 17.96 -4.84 8.11
C LEU A 139 17.82 -5.80 6.92
N THR A 140 18.71 -6.77 6.84
CA THR A 140 18.72 -7.84 5.84
C THR A 140 18.28 -9.17 6.44
N GLY A 141 18.04 -10.16 5.58
CA GLY A 141 17.83 -11.54 6.02
C GLY A 141 17.25 -12.41 4.93
N ARG A 142 16.91 -13.65 5.29
CA ARG A 142 16.26 -14.64 4.43
C ARG A 142 15.05 -15.26 5.13
N VAL A 143 13.97 -15.46 4.37
CA VAL A 143 12.78 -16.20 4.79
C VAL A 143 12.75 -17.57 4.12
N THR A 144 12.65 -18.63 4.91
CA THR A 144 12.61 -20.02 4.44
C THR A 144 11.46 -20.81 5.08
N GLU A 145 11.12 -21.95 4.48
CA GLU A 145 10.16 -22.92 5.04
C GLU A 145 10.85 -23.83 6.06
N ALA A 146 10.33 -23.88 7.28
CA ALA A 146 11.00 -24.53 8.42
C ALA A 146 11.23 -26.05 8.28
N GLU A 147 10.44 -26.74 7.44
CA GLU A 147 10.50 -28.20 7.27
C GLU A 147 11.43 -28.63 6.13
N THR A 148 11.59 -27.80 5.10
CA THR A 148 12.32 -28.11 3.86
C THR A 148 13.63 -27.31 3.71
N GLY A 149 13.70 -26.12 4.32
CA GLY A 149 14.76 -25.14 4.07
C GLY A 149 14.59 -24.34 2.77
N ASP A 150 13.50 -24.57 2.02
CA ASP A 150 13.25 -23.92 0.74
C ASP A 150 13.02 -22.41 0.90
N PRO A 151 13.44 -21.58 -0.07
CA PRO A 151 13.19 -20.13 -0.04
C PRO A 151 11.70 -19.79 -0.16
N LEU A 152 11.20 -18.96 0.74
CA LEU A 152 9.84 -18.42 0.66
C LEU A 152 9.85 -17.07 -0.05
N ALA A 153 10.00 -17.13 -1.37
CA ALA A 153 9.86 -15.97 -2.25
C ALA A 153 8.50 -15.26 -2.06
N PHE A 154 8.52 -13.94 -2.16
CA PHE A 154 7.37 -13.05 -1.90
C PHE A 154 6.84 -13.04 -0.46
N SER A 155 7.61 -13.55 0.52
CA SER A 155 7.34 -13.31 1.95
C SER A 155 7.44 -11.83 2.29
N GLN A 156 6.50 -11.31 3.08
CA GLN A 156 6.53 -9.93 3.55
C GLN A 156 7.17 -9.85 4.94
N VAL A 157 8.18 -8.99 5.08
CA VAL A 157 8.86 -8.71 6.35
C VAL A 157 8.65 -7.25 6.72
N VAL A 158 8.13 -6.97 7.91
CA VAL A 158 7.76 -5.62 8.36
C VAL A 158 8.22 -5.33 9.78
N ILE A 159 8.63 -4.09 10.03
CA ILE A 159 8.89 -3.58 11.38
C ILE A 159 7.55 -3.14 11.98
N VAL A 160 7.11 -3.86 13.02
CA VAL A 160 5.78 -3.75 13.63
C VAL A 160 5.56 -2.33 14.17
N GLY A 161 4.41 -1.74 13.83
CA GLY A 161 4.06 -0.36 14.21
C GLY A 161 4.71 0.73 13.35
N SER A 162 5.35 0.38 12.23
CA SER A 162 5.99 1.33 11.32
C SER A 162 5.59 1.10 9.85
N THR A 163 6.07 1.96 8.95
CA THR A 163 5.98 1.78 7.49
C THR A 163 7.22 1.12 6.89
N TYR A 164 8.20 0.69 7.69
CA TYR A 164 9.41 0.03 7.21
C TYR A 164 9.15 -1.47 7.01
N GLY A 165 9.43 -1.95 5.80
CA GLY A 165 9.26 -3.34 5.42
C GLY A 165 9.74 -3.58 3.98
N ASP A 166 9.81 -4.85 3.61
CA ASP A 166 10.23 -5.31 2.29
C ASP A 166 9.53 -6.63 1.93
N VAL A 167 9.65 -7.07 0.67
CA VAL A 167 9.12 -8.36 0.19
C VAL A 167 10.23 -9.18 -0.46
N ALA A 168 10.39 -10.40 0.03
CA ALA A 168 11.51 -11.28 -0.26
C ALA A 168 11.61 -11.68 -1.75
N ASP A 169 12.84 -11.72 -2.26
CA ASP A 169 13.19 -12.08 -3.63
C ASP A 169 12.99 -13.59 -3.94
N ALA A 170 13.32 -14.01 -5.16
CA ALA A 170 13.18 -15.40 -5.60
C ALA A 170 14.04 -16.40 -4.78
N GLU A 171 15.13 -15.93 -4.15
CA GLU A 171 15.97 -16.72 -3.26
C GLU A 171 15.55 -16.57 -1.78
N GLY A 172 14.45 -15.87 -1.50
CA GLY A 172 13.88 -15.64 -0.18
C GLY A 172 14.54 -14.50 0.61
N ARG A 173 15.42 -13.68 0.00
CA ARG A 173 16.17 -12.62 0.70
C ARG A 173 15.42 -11.29 0.71
N TYR A 174 15.59 -10.48 1.75
CA TYR A 174 14.98 -9.16 1.89
C TYR A 174 16.00 -8.10 2.40
N GLU A 175 15.72 -6.81 2.16
CA GLU A 175 16.60 -5.68 2.51
C GLU A 175 15.82 -4.39 2.85
N ILE A 176 15.52 -4.17 4.14
CA ILE A 176 14.83 -2.98 4.64
C ILE A 176 15.87 -1.88 4.93
N LYS A 177 15.87 -0.79 4.14
CA LYS A 177 16.82 0.33 4.23
C LYS A 177 16.33 1.51 5.06
N ASN A 178 17.26 2.34 5.52
CA ASN A 178 17.03 3.60 6.23
C ASN A 178 16.21 3.45 7.52
N VAL A 179 16.33 2.31 8.21
CA VAL A 179 15.66 2.03 9.49
C VAL A 179 16.32 2.89 10.58
N PRO A 180 15.58 3.73 11.32
CA PRO A 180 16.17 4.57 12.37
C PRO A 180 16.86 3.73 13.46
N PRO A 181 17.84 4.27 14.20
CA PRO A 181 18.50 3.53 15.27
C PRO A 181 17.51 3.21 16.41
N GLY A 182 17.39 1.93 16.78
CA GLY A 182 16.43 1.49 17.78
C GLY A 182 16.27 -0.02 17.88
N THR A 183 15.48 -0.48 18.85
CA THR A 183 15.08 -1.89 18.99
C THR A 183 13.63 -2.06 18.56
N TYR A 184 13.40 -3.04 17.69
CA TYR A 184 12.16 -3.24 16.96
C TYR A 184 11.67 -4.68 17.08
N GLU A 185 10.35 -4.87 17.07
CA GLU A 185 9.74 -6.15 16.74
C GLU A 185 9.58 -6.23 15.21
N VAL A 186 10.10 -7.29 14.61
CA VAL A 186 10.08 -7.55 13.17
C VAL A 186 9.22 -8.78 12.93
N GLU A 187 8.21 -8.65 12.09
CA GLU A 187 7.28 -9.75 11.75
C GLU A 187 7.53 -10.20 10.31
N ALA A 188 7.81 -11.49 10.13
CA ALA A 188 7.82 -12.15 8.84
C ALA A 188 6.52 -12.93 8.63
N SER A 189 5.94 -12.81 7.43
CA SER A 189 4.66 -13.42 7.10
C SER A 189 4.57 -13.84 5.63
N PHE A 190 3.95 -14.99 5.38
CA PHE A 190 3.69 -15.47 4.02
C PHE A 190 2.39 -16.29 3.97
N ILE A 191 1.73 -16.31 2.81
CA ILE A 191 0.38 -16.89 2.69
C ILE A 191 0.45 -18.41 2.86
N GLY A 192 -0.25 -18.92 3.89
CA GLY A 192 -0.25 -20.34 4.26
C GLY A 192 0.80 -20.74 5.30
N TYR A 193 1.42 -19.77 5.97
CA TYR A 193 2.35 -19.98 7.08
C TYR A 193 1.88 -19.21 8.31
N ARG A 194 2.28 -19.68 9.50
CA ARG A 194 2.15 -18.90 10.72
C ARG A 194 3.13 -17.74 10.71
N LYS A 195 2.74 -16.63 11.34
CA LYS A 195 3.59 -15.44 11.43
C LYS A 195 4.71 -15.68 12.44
N GLU A 196 5.93 -15.28 12.09
CA GLU A 196 7.08 -15.32 13.00
C GLU A 196 7.50 -13.91 13.39
N LYS A 197 7.95 -13.74 14.64
CA LYS A 197 8.36 -12.45 15.21
C LYS A 197 9.71 -12.55 15.88
N ALA A 198 10.59 -11.60 15.57
CA ALA A 198 11.93 -11.49 16.16
C ALA A 198 12.16 -10.06 16.68
N THR A 199 12.87 -9.93 17.80
CA THR A 199 13.29 -8.63 18.35
C THR A 199 14.69 -8.30 17.85
N VAL A 200 14.82 -7.25 17.03
CA VAL A 200 16.06 -6.87 16.35
C VAL A 200 16.47 -5.47 16.79
N SER A 201 17.77 -5.25 17.04
CA SER A 201 18.30 -3.93 17.40
C SER A 201 19.19 -3.39 16.29
N VAL A 202 18.79 -2.26 15.70
CA VAL A 202 19.44 -1.62 14.55
C VAL A 202 20.24 -0.40 15.02
N GLY A 203 21.51 -0.34 14.64
CA GLY A 203 22.40 0.79 14.91
C GLY A 203 22.43 1.82 13.78
N ALA A 204 22.89 3.04 14.07
CA ALA A 204 23.11 4.07 13.05
C ALA A 204 24.15 3.60 12.02
N GLY A 205 23.80 3.67 10.73
CA GLY A 205 24.62 3.18 9.61
C GLY A 205 24.94 1.68 9.64
N ALA A 206 24.36 0.89 10.56
CA ALA A 206 24.70 -0.51 10.74
C ALA A 206 23.82 -1.44 9.89
N THR A 207 24.44 -2.43 9.25
CA THR A 207 23.71 -3.56 8.67
C THR A 207 23.54 -4.66 9.71
N VAL A 208 22.30 -5.12 9.89
CA VAL A 208 21.92 -6.21 10.80
C VAL A 208 21.23 -7.29 9.99
N THR A 209 21.49 -8.56 10.29
CA THR A 209 20.86 -9.70 9.61
C THR A 209 19.91 -10.44 10.57
N GLN A 210 18.70 -10.75 10.12
CA GLN A 210 17.74 -11.60 10.84
C GLN A 210 17.08 -12.57 9.85
N ASP A 211 17.33 -13.87 10.00
CA ASP A 211 16.65 -14.89 9.20
C ASP A 211 15.35 -15.36 9.88
N PHE A 212 14.40 -15.86 9.09
CA PHE A 212 13.09 -16.34 9.53
C PHE A 212 12.79 -17.71 8.91
N ALA A 213 12.23 -18.62 9.72
CA ALA A 213 11.94 -20.00 9.35
C ALA A 213 10.44 -20.27 9.56
N LEU A 214 9.63 -19.87 8.58
CA LEU A 214 8.18 -19.91 8.71
C LEU A 214 7.66 -21.35 8.66
N VAL A 215 6.85 -21.71 9.66
CA VAL A 215 6.19 -23.02 9.72
C VAL A 215 4.83 -22.93 9.02
N THR A 216 4.49 -23.95 8.23
CA THR A 216 3.22 -24.03 7.52
C THR A 216 2.01 -23.94 8.48
N ASP A 217 0.97 -23.23 8.04
CA ASP A 217 -0.36 -23.28 8.68
C ASP A 217 -1.27 -24.22 7.87
N VAL A 218 -1.04 -25.52 8.06
CA VAL A 218 -1.79 -26.60 7.39
C VAL A 218 -3.30 -26.55 7.69
N LEU A 219 -3.67 -25.93 8.81
CA LEU A 219 -5.06 -25.89 9.31
C LEU A 219 -5.75 -24.52 9.10
N GLY A 220 -4.98 -23.45 8.89
CA GLY A 220 -5.50 -22.09 8.75
C GLY A 220 -5.94 -21.46 10.07
N LEU A 221 -5.45 -21.94 11.21
CA LEU A 221 -6.00 -21.63 12.54
C LEU A 221 -5.89 -20.15 12.93
N GLU A 222 -4.84 -19.46 12.47
CA GLU A 222 -4.62 -18.02 12.71
C GLU A 222 -5.36 -17.13 11.70
N THR A 223 -6.03 -17.71 10.70
CA THR A 223 -6.85 -16.96 9.75
C THR A 223 -8.00 -16.28 10.49
N VAL A 224 -8.17 -14.98 10.28
CA VAL A 224 -9.32 -14.22 10.77
C VAL A 224 -10.52 -14.51 9.87
N VAL A 225 -11.52 -15.19 10.43
CA VAL A 225 -12.71 -15.70 9.76
C VAL A 225 -13.92 -14.82 10.07
N THR A 226 -14.68 -14.42 9.05
CA THR A 226 -15.85 -13.52 9.21
C THR A 226 -17.19 -14.26 9.13
N THR A 227 -17.25 -15.37 8.40
CA THR A 227 -18.49 -16.07 8.00
C THR A 227 -19.23 -16.81 9.13
N ALA A 228 -18.65 -16.95 10.32
CA ALA A 228 -19.38 -17.47 11.49
C ALA A 228 -19.97 -16.37 12.40
N THR A 229 -19.30 -15.23 12.51
CA THR A 229 -19.48 -14.31 13.65
C THR A 229 -19.74 -12.87 13.25
N ARG A 230 -19.65 -12.51 11.95
CA ARG A 230 -19.79 -11.16 11.36
C ARG A 230 -18.75 -10.12 11.83
N VAL A 231 -18.22 -10.29 13.04
CA VAL A 231 -16.93 -9.78 13.50
C VAL A 231 -15.88 -10.86 13.23
N GLY A 232 -14.72 -10.48 12.70
CA GLY A 232 -13.61 -11.40 12.44
C GLY A 232 -13.08 -12.03 13.73
N ARG A 233 -12.89 -13.35 13.73
CA ARG A 233 -12.28 -14.14 14.83
C ARG A 233 -11.41 -15.26 14.29
N THR A 234 -10.46 -15.79 15.07
CA THR A 234 -9.70 -16.97 14.64
C THR A 234 -10.61 -18.20 14.57
N GLN A 235 -10.25 -19.20 13.75
CA GLN A 235 -11.01 -20.46 13.66
C GLN A 235 -11.13 -21.16 15.03
N LYS A 236 -10.12 -20.98 15.90
CA LYS A 236 -10.07 -21.51 17.27
C LYS A 236 -11.12 -20.89 18.22
N GLU A 237 -11.55 -19.66 17.95
CA GLU A 237 -12.55 -18.92 18.74
C GLU A 237 -13.99 -19.08 18.18
N ALA A 238 -14.15 -19.76 17.04
CA ALA A 238 -15.45 -19.96 16.42
C ALA A 238 -16.28 -20.99 17.20
N THR A 239 -17.44 -20.58 17.71
CA THR A 239 -18.40 -21.45 18.42
C THR A 239 -19.22 -22.36 17.50
N THR A 240 -18.84 -22.47 16.23
CA THR A 240 -19.50 -23.30 15.20
C THR A 240 -18.47 -24.09 14.39
N SER A 241 -18.91 -25.18 13.77
CA SER A 241 -18.03 -26.06 13.00
C SER A 241 -17.61 -25.39 11.69
N MET A 242 -16.36 -24.95 11.61
CA MET A 242 -15.82 -24.25 10.45
C MET A 242 -14.77 -25.06 9.68
N ALA A 243 -14.68 -24.79 8.38
CA ALA A 243 -13.49 -25.08 7.58
C ALA A 243 -13.05 -23.79 6.85
N VAL A 244 -11.74 -23.65 6.68
CA VAL A 244 -11.11 -22.51 5.99
C VAL A 244 -10.15 -23.10 4.95
N ILE A 245 -10.24 -22.64 3.70
CA ILE A 245 -9.35 -23.04 2.61
C ILE A 245 -8.68 -21.77 2.07
N SER A 246 -7.36 -21.65 2.20
CA SER A 246 -6.60 -20.47 1.77
C SER A 246 -6.34 -20.45 0.26
N ALA A 247 -6.06 -19.25 -0.29
CA ALA A 247 -5.64 -19.06 -1.68
C ALA A 247 -4.54 -20.05 -2.10
N LYS A 248 -3.44 -20.15 -1.35
CA LYS A 248 -2.33 -21.08 -1.67
C LYS A 248 -2.77 -22.55 -1.76
N ARG A 249 -3.78 -22.97 -0.98
CA ARG A 249 -4.35 -24.33 -1.08
C ARG A 249 -5.25 -24.48 -2.30
N ILE A 250 -6.10 -23.48 -2.59
CA ILE A 250 -6.90 -23.40 -3.83
C ILE A 250 -6.00 -23.43 -5.08
N GLU A 251 -4.96 -22.61 -5.10
CA GLU A 251 -4.01 -22.47 -6.22
C GLU A 251 -3.19 -23.75 -6.44
N ARG A 252 -2.83 -24.47 -5.36
CA ARG A 252 -2.20 -25.81 -5.44
C ARG A 252 -3.15 -26.91 -5.91
N MET A 253 -4.47 -26.80 -5.67
CA MET A 253 -5.46 -27.78 -6.13
C MET A 253 -5.87 -27.58 -7.61
N GLN A 254 -5.62 -26.39 -8.17
CA GLN A 254 -6.00 -26.00 -9.55
C GLN A 254 -7.44 -26.38 -9.96
N PRO A 255 -8.46 -26.10 -9.11
CA PRO A 255 -9.81 -26.57 -9.31
C PRO A 255 -10.43 -26.00 -10.59
N GLN A 256 -11.10 -26.88 -11.33
CA GLN A 256 -11.98 -26.57 -12.45
C GLN A 256 -13.39 -26.21 -11.95
N SER A 257 -13.91 -26.97 -10.98
CA SER A 257 -15.27 -26.83 -10.46
C SER A 257 -15.31 -26.37 -9.01
N VAL A 258 -16.44 -25.76 -8.61
CA VAL A 258 -16.71 -25.48 -7.19
C VAL A 258 -16.78 -26.78 -6.37
N ALA A 259 -17.21 -27.90 -6.97
CA ALA A 259 -17.25 -29.20 -6.30
C ALA A 259 -15.86 -29.72 -5.90
N GLU A 260 -14.84 -29.54 -6.73
CA GLU A 260 -13.48 -30.00 -6.42
C GLU A 260 -12.95 -29.40 -5.13
N VAL A 261 -13.18 -28.10 -4.90
CA VAL A 261 -12.80 -27.45 -3.63
C VAL A 261 -13.67 -27.96 -2.49
N LEU A 262 -14.99 -28.06 -2.69
CA LEU A 262 -15.94 -28.50 -1.66
C LEU A 262 -15.75 -29.94 -1.21
N ARG A 263 -15.30 -30.86 -2.08
CA ARG A 263 -14.89 -32.22 -1.72
C ARG A 263 -13.78 -32.25 -0.66
N THR A 264 -12.96 -31.19 -0.57
CA THR A 264 -11.89 -31.09 0.42
C THR A 264 -12.33 -30.51 1.77
N VAL A 265 -13.62 -30.18 1.91
CA VAL A 265 -14.24 -29.61 3.13
C VAL A 265 -14.93 -30.73 3.95
N PRO A 266 -14.42 -31.11 5.13
CA PRO A 266 -14.97 -32.23 5.89
C PRO A 266 -16.45 -32.02 6.27
N GLY A 267 -17.29 -32.98 5.90
CA GLY A 267 -18.74 -32.93 6.13
C GLY A 267 -19.55 -32.22 5.05
N ILE A 268 -18.93 -31.88 3.91
CA ILE A 268 -19.63 -31.66 2.64
C ILE A 268 -19.34 -32.84 1.70
N TYR A 269 -20.35 -33.27 0.97
CA TYR A 269 -20.24 -34.13 -0.21
C TYR A 269 -20.65 -33.28 -1.43
N ALA A 270 -19.86 -33.30 -2.51
CA ALA A 270 -20.11 -32.49 -3.70
C ALA A 270 -19.80 -33.24 -5.00
N GLU A 271 -20.74 -33.19 -5.95
CA GLU A 271 -20.70 -33.86 -7.25
C GLU A 271 -21.02 -32.85 -8.37
N GLU A 272 -20.52 -33.14 -9.58
CA GLU A 272 -20.61 -32.26 -10.75
C GLU A 272 -21.85 -32.62 -11.58
N GLY A 273 -22.98 -31.96 -11.30
CA GLY A 273 -24.26 -32.25 -11.97
C GLY A 273 -24.33 -31.78 -13.42
N GLY A 274 -23.58 -30.72 -13.78
CA GLY A 274 -23.48 -30.18 -15.14
C GLY A 274 -22.04 -30.08 -15.65
N GLY A 275 -21.12 -30.90 -15.12
CA GLY A 275 -19.69 -30.71 -15.29
C GLY A 275 -19.18 -29.58 -14.39
N GLU A 276 -18.48 -28.60 -14.95
CA GLU A 276 -17.80 -27.51 -14.22
C GLU A 276 -18.71 -26.73 -13.25
N VAL A 277 -20.01 -26.63 -13.56
CA VAL A 277 -21.05 -25.95 -12.77
C VAL A 277 -22.31 -26.82 -12.66
N ALA A 278 -23.35 -26.30 -11.98
CA ALA A 278 -24.50 -27.08 -11.54
C ALA A 278 -24.11 -28.19 -10.57
N VAL A 279 -23.20 -27.86 -9.65
CA VAL A 279 -22.76 -28.72 -8.55
C VAL A 279 -23.92 -29.03 -7.61
N ASN A 280 -24.13 -30.31 -7.33
CA ASN A 280 -24.95 -30.74 -6.21
C ASN A 280 -24.07 -30.82 -4.96
N SER A 281 -24.43 -30.11 -3.90
CA SER A 281 -23.65 -30.06 -2.66
C SER A 281 -24.52 -30.34 -1.44
N PHE A 282 -24.06 -31.30 -0.64
CA PHE A 282 -24.81 -31.89 0.46
C PHE A 282 -24.01 -31.75 1.76
N VAL A 283 -24.52 -30.96 2.71
CA VAL A 283 -23.87 -30.74 4.00
C VAL A 283 -24.43 -31.69 5.07
N ARG A 284 -23.53 -32.38 5.79
CA ARG A 284 -23.84 -33.33 6.89
C ARG A 284 -24.85 -34.43 6.56
N GLY A 285 -25.01 -34.80 5.29
CA GLY A 285 -25.98 -35.80 4.86
C GLY A 285 -27.45 -35.35 4.96
N LEU A 286 -27.72 -34.04 5.02
CA LEU A 286 -29.09 -33.53 4.90
C LEU A 286 -29.67 -33.92 3.52
N PRO A 287 -30.87 -34.53 3.46
CA PRO A 287 -31.45 -34.99 2.19
C PRO A 287 -31.91 -33.81 1.34
N ALA A 288 -31.15 -33.51 0.29
CA ALA A 288 -31.47 -32.54 -0.74
C ALA A 288 -31.74 -33.24 -2.10
N PRO A 289 -32.51 -32.64 -3.02
CA PRO A 289 -32.65 -33.10 -4.40
C PRO A 289 -31.58 -32.50 -5.32
N GLY A 290 -30.38 -32.21 -4.78
CA GLY A 290 -29.28 -31.55 -5.48
C GLY A 290 -29.16 -30.03 -5.25
N GLN A 291 -28.27 -29.41 -6.03
CA GLN A 291 -27.84 -28.01 -5.97
C GLN A 291 -27.35 -27.61 -4.57
N PHE A 292 -27.33 -26.31 -4.22
CA PHE A 292 -26.89 -25.82 -2.91
C PHE A 292 -28.05 -25.72 -1.90
N ARG A 293 -28.92 -26.74 -1.84
CA ARG A 293 -30.05 -26.72 -0.89
C ARG A 293 -29.56 -26.95 0.56
N TYR A 294 -30.12 -26.16 1.48
CA TYR A 294 -29.76 -26.08 2.90
C TYR A 294 -28.38 -25.49 3.21
N GLN A 295 -27.64 -25.01 2.21
CA GLN A 295 -26.33 -24.38 2.36
C GLN A 295 -26.16 -23.23 1.37
N THR A 296 -26.19 -21.97 1.82
CA THR A 296 -26.15 -20.82 0.91
C THR A 296 -24.73 -20.53 0.41
N LEU A 297 -24.55 -20.45 -0.91
CA LEU A 297 -23.33 -19.96 -1.56
C LEU A 297 -23.29 -18.42 -1.53
N GLN A 298 -22.17 -17.86 -1.10
CA GLN A 298 -21.93 -16.43 -0.94
C GLN A 298 -20.59 -16.01 -1.53
N GLU A 299 -20.53 -14.74 -1.91
CA GLU A 299 -19.34 -14.00 -2.32
C GLU A 299 -19.26 -12.75 -1.44
N ASN A 300 -18.14 -12.54 -0.75
CA ASN A 300 -17.93 -11.48 0.23
C ASN A 300 -19.04 -11.33 1.30
N GLY A 301 -19.71 -12.43 1.65
CA GLY A 301 -20.82 -12.50 2.61
C GLY A 301 -22.21 -12.18 2.03
N ILE A 302 -22.30 -11.97 0.71
CA ILE A 302 -23.56 -11.71 -0.01
C ILE A 302 -23.96 -12.98 -0.79
N PRO A 303 -25.21 -13.48 -0.70
CA PRO A 303 -25.66 -14.60 -1.52
C PRO A 303 -25.52 -14.34 -3.02
N VAL A 304 -24.87 -15.26 -3.74
CA VAL A 304 -24.66 -15.22 -5.21
C VAL A 304 -26.00 -15.16 -5.97
N ARG A 305 -27.08 -15.66 -5.36
CA ARG A 305 -28.46 -15.54 -5.86
C ARG A 305 -29.35 -14.95 -4.77
N SER A 306 -30.25 -14.04 -5.14
CA SER A 306 -31.25 -13.43 -4.25
C SER A 306 -32.27 -14.42 -3.66
N LEU A 307 -32.41 -15.60 -4.28
CA LEU A 307 -33.24 -16.72 -3.83
C LEU A 307 -32.42 -18.02 -3.81
N PRO A 308 -31.52 -18.20 -2.83
CA PRO A 308 -30.61 -19.35 -2.77
C PRO A 308 -31.36 -20.66 -2.48
N GLY A 309 -30.88 -21.76 -3.07
CA GLY A 309 -31.46 -23.10 -2.94
C GLY A 309 -32.72 -23.35 -3.79
N GLY A 310 -33.02 -22.47 -4.75
CA GLY A 310 -34.12 -22.64 -5.70
C GLY A 310 -33.73 -23.55 -6.88
N PHE A 311 -34.49 -24.64 -7.06
CA PHE A 311 -34.17 -25.82 -7.88
C PHE A 311 -33.90 -25.61 -9.39
N ILE A 312 -34.17 -24.42 -9.94
CA ILE A 312 -34.18 -24.19 -11.40
C ILE A 312 -32.76 -23.98 -11.95
N SER A 313 -31.83 -23.51 -11.11
CA SER A 313 -30.43 -23.30 -11.47
C SER A 313 -29.61 -23.27 -10.19
N ALA A 314 -28.45 -23.91 -10.17
CA ALA A 314 -27.53 -23.83 -9.05
C ALA A 314 -26.88 -22.45 -8.95
N GLU A 315 -26.36 -22.15 -7.76
CA GLU A 315 -25.71 -20.89 -7.42
C GLU A 315 -24.38 -20.67 -8.16
N ASP A 316 -23.62 -21.75 -8.39
CA ASP A 316 -22.33 -21.76 -9.10
C ASP A 316 -22.44 -21.47 -10.61
N VAL A 317 -23.64 -21.47 -11.18
CA VAL A 317 -23.86 -21.01 -12.57
C VAL A 317 -23.52 -19.51 -12.71
N PHE A 318 -23.66 -18.74 -11.62
CA PHE A 318 -23.46 -17.29 -11.56
C PHE A 318 -22.14 -16.87 -10.88
N PHE A 319 -21.34 -17.83 -10.41
CA PHE A 319 -20.07 -17.59 -9.72
C PHE A 319 -18.99 -18.51 -10.29
N ARG A 320 -17.85 -17.95 -10.71
CA ARG A 320 -16.73 -18.72 -11.26
C ARG A 320 -15.47 -18.48 -10.45
N GLN A 321 -14.86 -19.57 -10.01
CA GLN A 321 -13.62 -19.52 -9.25
C GLN A 321 -12.42 -19.20 -10.15
N ASP A 322 -11.60 -18.24 -9.72
CA ASP A 322 -10.39 -17.79 -10.42
C ASP A 322 -9.27 -17.42 -9.42
N LEU A 323 -8.28 -16.64 -9.85
CA LEU A 323 -7.18 -16.15 -9.01
C LEU A 323 -7.54 -14.97 -8.09
N ASN A 324 -8.75 -14.41 -8.15
CA ASN A 324 -9.19 -13.36 -7.22
C ASN A 324 -9.54 -13.90 -5.83
N ILE A 325 -9.81 -15.20 -5.69
CA ILE A 325 -10.21 -15.78 -4.40
C ILE A 325 -9.03 -15.77 -3.41
N ARG A 326 -9.25 -15.16 -2.23
CA ARG A 326 -8.30 -15.14 -1.10
C ARG A 326 -8.54 -16.29 -0.11
N THR A 327 -9.80 -16.55 0.20
CA THR A 327 -10.21 -17.57 1.18
C THR A 327 -11.58 -18.14 0.81
N LEU A 328 -11.78 -19.44 0.95
CA LEU A 328 -13.10 -20.03 1.11
C LEU A 328 -13.35 -20.31 2.60
N GLU A 329 -14.45 -19.76 3.14
CA GLU A 329 -14.91 -20.00 4.51
C GLU A 329 -16.22 -20.82 4.49
N VAL A 330 -16.25 -21.94 5.19
CA VAL A 330 -17.45 -22.79 5.28
C VAL A 330 -17.90 -22.96 6.72
N ALA A 331 -19.07 -22.40 7.06
CA ALA A 331 -19.73 -22.56 8.35
C ALA A 331 -20.78 -23.69 8.28
N LYS A 332 -20.72 -24.69 9.16
CA LYS A 332 -21.61 -25.87 9.13
C LYS A 332 -22.53 -25.92 10.36
N GLY A 333 -23.83 -25.74 10.13
CA GLY A 333 -24.87 -25.67 11.15
C GLY A 333 -25.98 -24.69 10.78
N GLY A 334 -26.89 -24.43 11.73
CA GLY A 334 -28.05 -23.56 11.56
C GLY A 334 -27.70 -22.06 11.51
N ALA A 335 -27.01 -21.63 10.45
CA ALA A 335 -26.48 -20.28 10.32
C ALA A 335 -27.49 -19.26 9.73
N SER A 336 -28.70 -19.70 9.38
CA SER A 336 -29.77 -18.85 8.82
C SER A 336 -30.09 -17.59 9.64
N THR A 337 -29.91 -17.65 10.96
CA THR A 337 -30.15 -16.53 11.88
C THR A 337 -29.21 -15.34 11.66
N LEU A 338 -28.03 -15.57 11.08
CA LEU A 338 -27.01 -14.55 10.82
C LEU A 338 -26.82 -14.26 9.32
N PHE A 339 -27.17 -15.19 8.44
CA PHE A 339 -26.81 -15.10 7.01
C PHE A 339 -27.97 -15.41 6.03
N GLY A 340 -29.20 -15.53 6.54
CA GLY A 340 -30.43 -15.49 5.72
C GLY A 340 -31.03 -16.85 5.36
N ILE A 341 -31.89 -16.85 4.34
CA ILE A 341 -32.63 -18.05 3.92
C ILE A 341 -31.70 -19.14 3.33
N ASN A 342 -32.18 -20.37 3.33
CA ASN A 342 -31.49 -21.56 2.82
C ASN A 342 -30.17 -21.96 3.56
N ALA A 343 -29.84 -21.39 4.72
CA ALA A 343 -28.63 -21.74 5.49
C ALA A 343 -28.80 -22.62 6.78
N PRO A 344 -29.76 -23.57 6.92
CA PRO A 344 -29.89 -24.39 8.13
C PRO A 344 -28.83 -25.51 8.25
N GLY A 345 -28.22 -25.91 7.13
CA GLY A 345 -27.10 -26.85 7.09
C GLY A 345 -25.73 -26.15 7.07
N GLY A 346 -25.64 -24.96 6.45
CA GLY A 346 -24.44 -24.14 6.50
C GLY A 346 -24.41 -22.94 5.54
N ILE A 347 -23.21 -22.39 5.35
CA ILE A 347 -22.86 -21.34 4.40
C ILE A 347 -21.52 -21.72 3.76
N ILE A 348 -21.36 -21.43 2.48
CA ILE A 348 -20.11 -21.49 1.73
C ILE A 348 -19.86 -20.06 1.25
N ASN A 349 -18.85 -19.37 1.80
CA ASN A 349 -18.56 -17.99 1.46
C ASN A 349 -17.16 -17.84 0.89
N TYR A 350 -17.09 -17.44 -0.37
CA TYR A 350 -15.85 -17.05 -1.03
C TYR A 350 -15.53 -15.60 -0.66
N LEU A 351 -14.30 -15.34 -0.25
CA LEU A 351 -13.79 -14.00 0.07
C LEU A 351 -12.64 -13.64 -0.88
N ASP A 352 -12.69 -12.43 -1.41
CA ASP A 352 -11.75 -12.00 -2.45
C ASP A 352 -10.46 -11.40 -1.90
N LYS A 353 -9.44 -11.39 -2.76
CA LYS A 353 -8.22 -10.60 -2.63
C LYS A 353 -8.60 -9.12 -2.72
N THR A 354 -8.02 -8.33 -1.84
CA THR A 354 -8.10 -6.86 -1.82
C THR A 354 -6.74 -6.29 -2.19
N GLY A 355 -6.68 -5.02 -2.54
CA GLY A 355 -5.39 -4.34 -2.66
C GLY A 355 -4.63 -4.30 -1.33
N GLY A 356 -3.29 -4.29 -1.42
CA GLY A 356 -2.38 -4.18 -0.29
C GLY A 356 -1.31 -3.11 -0.50
N SER A 357 -0.45 -2.90 0.51
CA SER A 357 0.62 -1.88 0.48
C SER A 357 1.77 -2.19 -0.47
N VAL A 358 1.87 -3.43 -0.98
CA VAL A 358 2.90 -3.85 -1.93
C VAL A 358 2.23 -4.34 -3.22
N MET A 359 2.85 -4.05 -4.36
CA MET A 359 2.41 -4.54 -5.66
C MET A 359 2.68 -6.05 -5.79
N GLN A 360 1.63 -6.81 -6.10
CA GLN A 360 1.70 -8.24 -6.39
C GLN A 360 1.00 -8.53 -7.72
N SER A 361 1.58 -9.42 -8.52
CA SER A 361 0.99 -9.91 -9.78
C SER A 361 1.17 -11.42 -9.92
N THR A 362 0.09 -12.11 -10.24
CA THR A 362 0.05 -13.53 -10.57
C THR A 362 -0.55 -13.70 -11.96
N LEU A 363 0.11 -14.49 -12.79
CA LEU A 363 -0.36 -14.88 -14.13
C LEU A 363 -0.24 -16.40 -14.25
N ARG A 364 -1.32 -17.07 -14.68
CA ARG A 364 -1.39 -18.52 -14.84
C ARG A 364 -1.87 -18.86 -16.24
N PHE A 365 -1.19 -19.80 -16.88
CA PHE A 365 -1.63 -20.43 -18.12
C PHE A 365 -1.88 -21.92 -17.85
N THR A 366 -3.02 -22.42 -18.30
CA THR A 366 -3.43 -23.83 -18.20
C THR A 366 -3.83 -24.31 -19.59
N ALA A 367 -3.28 -25.44 -20.01
CA ALA A 367 -3.69 -26.14 -21.22
C ALA A 367 -4.10 -27.58 -20.86
N GLY A 368 -5.10 -28.12 -21.56
CA GLY A 368 -5.66 -29.44 -21.26
C GLY A 368 -6.06 -30.22 -22.51
N GLU A 369 -6.75 -31.35 -22.31
CA GLU A 369 -7.36 -32.10 -23.40
C GLU A 369 -8.52 -31.32 -24.05
N LYS A 370 -8.93 -31.75 -25.27
CA LYS A 370 -10.08 -31.19 -26.02
C LYS A 370 -9.98 -29.68 -26.26
N ASP A 371 -8.78 -29.21 -26.61
CA ASP A 371 -8.51 -27.79 -26.91
C ASP A 371 -8.84 -26.81 -25.77
N TYR A 372 -8.86 -27.29 -24.52
CA TYR A 372 -8.98 -26.44 -23.34
C TYR A 372 -7.73 -25.56 -23.17
N TYR A 373 -7.92 -24.24 -23.19
CA TYR A 373 -6.90 -23.24 -22.85
C TYR A 373 -7.50 -22.17 -21.93
N ARG A 374 -6.92 -22.00 -20.73
CA ARG A 374 -7.32 -20.97 -19.75
C ARG A 374 -6.14 -20.10 -19.36
N THR A 375 -6.35 -18.79 -19.33
CA THR A 375 -5.42 -17.79 -18.77
C THR A 375 -6.10 -17.10 -17.60
N ASP A 376 -5.53 -17.17 -16.40
CA ASP A 376 -5.97 -16.39 -15.25
C ASP A 376 -4.93 -15.32 -14.90
N PHE A 377 -5.38 -14.17 -14.42
CA PHE A 377 -4.50 -13.12 -13.90
C PHE A 377 -5.08 -12.48 -12.63
N ASN A 378 -4.20 -11.99 -11.76
CA ASN A 378 -4.56 -11.14 -10.64
C ASN A 378 -3.40 -10.16 -10.37
N THR A 379 -3.68 -8.86 -10.34
CA THR A 379 -2.74 -7.82 -9.94
C THR A 379 -3.39 -6.93 -8.89
N ASN A 380 -2.71 -6.78 -7.75
CA ASN A 380 -3.19 -6.01 -6.62
C ASN A 380 -2.03 -5.19 -6.00
N GLY A 381 -2.34 -4.07 -5.34
CA GLY A 381 -1.30 -3.22 -4.76
C GLY A 381 -1.75 -1.78 -4.47
N PRO A 382 -0.79 -0.87 -4.23
CA PRO A 382 -1.06 0.54 -3.97
C PRO A 382 -1.39 1.34 -5.24
N LEU A 383 -2.32 2.28 -5.11
CA LEU A 383 -2.73 3.24 -6.12
C LEU A 383 -2.47 4.67 -5.60
N GLY A 384 -1.18 4.98 -5.44
CA GLY A 384 -0.71 6.16 -4.70
C GLY A 384 -0.92 6.02 -3.19
N ASP A 385 -0.66 7.11 -2.46
CA ASP A 385 -0.42 7.10 -1.00
C ASP A 385 -1.65 6.80 -0.11
N ARG A 386 -2.85 6.65 -0.70
CA ARG A 386 -4.13 6.61 0.03
C ARG A 386 -5.13 5.56 -0.46
N TYR A 387 -4.84 4.85 -1.53
CA TYR A 387 -5.76 3.87 -2.12
C TYR A 387 -5.02 2.58 -2.45
N TYR A 388 -5.75 1.47 -2.45
CA TYR A 388 -5.27 0.18 -2.91
C TYR A 388 -6.24 -0.35 -3.97
N PHE A 389 -5.74 -1.18 -4.89
CA PHE A 389 -6.54 -1.78 -5.96
C PHE A 389 -6.33 -3.31 -6.01
N ASN A 390 -7.35 -4.02 -6.49
CA ASN A 390 -7.23 -5.39 -6.97
C ASN A 390 -7.95 -5.47 -8.33
N ILE A 391 -7.30 -6.03 -9.34
CA ILE A 391 -7.87 -6.30 -10.66
C ILE A 391 -7.39 -7.70 -11.07
N GLY A 392 -8.33 -8.58 -11.36
CA GLY A 392 -8.02 -9.92 -11.86
C GLY A 392 -9.23 -10.55 -12.54
N GLY A 393 -9.02 -11.71 -13.13
CA GLY A 393 -10.05 -12.47 -13.83
C GLY A 393 -9.44 -13.61 -14.61
N PHE A 394 -10.21 -14.18 -15.52
CA PHE A 394 -9.72 -15.19 -16.45
C PHE A 394 -10.35 -15.06 -17.84
N TYR A 395 -9.66 -15.62 -18.81
CA TYR A 395 -10.17 -15.90 -20.15
C TYR A 395 -9.99 -17.40 -20.44
N ARG A 396 -10.98 -18.01 -21.11
CA ARG A 396 -10.95 -19.42 -21.49
C ARG A 396 -11.44 -19.60 -22.93
N PHE A 397 -10.87 -20.62 -23.57
CA PHE A 397 -11.35 -21.25 -24.79
C PHE A 397 -11.45 -22.76 -24.53
N ASP A 398 -12.59 -23.36 -24.88
CA ASP A 398 -12.97 -24.77 -24.70
C ASP A 398 -14.19 -25.13 -25.58
#